data_AF-A0A365N760-F1
#
_entry.id   AF-A0A365N760-F1
#
_cell.length_a   1.000
_cell.length_b   1.000
_cell.length_c   1.000
_cell.angle_alpha   90.00
_cell.angle_beta   90.00
_cell.angle_gamma   90.00
#
_symmetry.space_group_name_H-M   'P 1'
#
loop_
_entity.id
_entity.type
_entity.pdbx_description
1 polymer ?
#
loop_
_entity_poly.entity_id
_entity_poly.type
_entity_poly.pdbx_seq_one_letter_code
_entity_poly.pdbx_strand_id
1 'polypeptide(L)'
;MTYTVLSNDQVNSILEGLTVDELDEFRHVLASSLHEFSTGVPALEEAFQQPERISTLHPETMARTLYMPSCAPCGMGCKVISLTSTEASQDSRVTQISPTGVLNLFRPDGSPLGIVNATALTAFRTALASTCLLERRNHVKTLTVFGSGLQAYWHIRLALMIRGSTIKHVHVINHRWSDKATGILKRFASIPPEIKRREGWSDTKFGLLIPAFHEYRRLIKDQIRDADVIYCCTASQKDLFDGSILTSHEGRKKGRLIIAVGSYTPEMRELPNDLIQLAVKREDKPHRHFHKHAVEGGVIVVDNIRGVLKEAGEIIAANIGPHQLVELGELVMLHRLAIEESDGFSSSQASFSSDMDKLDIHGRMSSMSTVYGSGSNASDPPTSPTGSVDSEGRRSSSFFHSRKNSSTSLDKEKRKSEDHLCRWLRDGTVVYKSVGLGLMDLVVGTHLIEVANEKNVGTRIEGF
;
A
#
# COMPACT_ATOMS: atom_id res chain seq x y z
N MET A 1 -33.33 -5.63 9.49
CA MET A 1 -31.89 -5.43 9.23
C MET A 1 -31.21 -5.32 10.57
N THR A 2 -30.01 -5.89 10.70
CA THR A 2 -29.25 -5.90 11.96
C THR A 2 -28.10 -4.92 11.86
N TYR A 3 -27.98 -4.04 12.84
CA TYR A 3 -26.86 -3.11 12.99
C TYR A 3 -25.85 -3.66 13.99
N THR A 4 -24.57 -3.67 13.61
CA THR A 4 -23.50 -4.29 14.43
C THR A 4 -22.66 -3.23 15.13
N VAL A 5 -22.48 -3.36 16.45
CA VAL A 5 -21.60 -2.51 17.26
C VAL A 5 -20.40 -3.32 17.74
N LEU A 6 -19.20 -2.87 17.39
CA LEU A 6 -17.94 -3.50 17.80
C LEU A 6 -17.12 -2.58 18.72
N SER A 7 -16.95 -3.01 19.97
CA SER A 7 -16.04 -2.38 20.93
C SER A 7 -14.58 -2.63 20.56
N ASN A 8 -13.65 -1.83 21.12
CA ASN A 8 -12.22 -2.01 20.88
C ASN A 8 -11.73 -3.42 21.27
N ASP A 9 -12.23 -3.99 22.36
CA ASP A 9 -11.79 -5.30 22.84
C ASP A 9 -12.26 -6.42 21.91
N GLN A 10 -13.49 -6.31 21.39
CA GLN A 10 -14.02 -7.23 20.38
C GLN A 10 -13.23 -7.11 19.07
N VAL A 11 -12.91 -5.90 18.62
CA VAL A 11 -12.06 -5.67 17.43
C VAL A 11 -10.68 -6.30 17.62
N ASN A 12 -10.02 -6.07 18.76
CA ASN A 12 -8.71 -6.70 19.04
C ASN A 12 -8.84 -8.23 19.09
N SER A 13 -9.86 -8.76 19.76
CA SER A 13 -10.07 -10.21 19.88
C SER A 13 -10.23 -10.88 18.51
N ILE A 14 -10.97 -10.27 17.58
CA ILE A 14 -11.13 -10.79 16.22
C ILE A 14 -9.79 -10.72 15.48
N LEU A 15 -9.19 -9.53 15.43
CA LEU A 15 -8.00 -9.28 14.61
C LEU A 15 -6.74 -10.01 15.10
N GLU A 16 -6.57 -10.19 16.41
CA GLU A 16 -5.44 -10.95 16.96
C GLU A 16 -5.63 -12.47 16.81
N GLY A 17 -6.88 -12.90 16.78
CA GLY A 17 -7.30 -14.29 16.64
C GLY A 17 -7.40 -14.79 15.21
N LEU A 18 -7.05 -13.97 14.21
CA LEU A 18 -7.12 -14.36 12.80
C LEU A 18 -6.23 -15.57 12.51
N THR A 19 -6.72 -16.46 11.65
CA THR A 19 -5.88 -17.46 10.99
C THR A 19 -5.07 -16.82 9.86
N VAL A 20 -4.13 -17.60 9.28
CA VAL A 20 -3.39 -17.12 8.10
C VAL A 20 -4.34 -16.94 6.91
N ASP A 21 -5.29 -17.85 6.73
CA ASP A 21 -6.27 -17.79 5.62
C ASP A 21 -7.22 -16.60 5.78
N GLU A 22 -7.73 -16.33 6.99
CA GLU A 22 -8.57 -15.16 7.25
C GLU A 22 -7.78 -13.86 7.03
N LEU A 23 -6.50 -13.80 7.47
CA LEU A 23 -5.64 -12.66 7.18
C LEU A 23 -5.42 -12.49 5.65
N ASP A 24 -5.32 -13.60 4.93
CA ASP A 24 -5.20 -13.61 3.47
C ASP A 24 -6.42 -13.00 2.79
N GLU A 25 -7.61 -13.38 3.26
CA GLU A 25 -8.87 -12.83 2.79
C GLU A 25 -8.97 -11.33 3.04
N PHE A 26 -8.67 -10.86 4.26
CA PHE A 26 -8.59 -9.43 4.57
C PHE A 26 -7.66 -8.69 3.60
N ARG A 27 -6.47 -9.24 3.36
CA ARG A 27 -5.49 -8.64 2.45
C ARG A 27 -6.01 -8.63 1.02
N HIS A 28 -6.62 -9.72 0.57
CA HIS A 28 -7.18 -9.84 -0.78
C HIS A 28 -8.27 -8.80 -1.02
N VAL A 29 -9.23 -8.70 -0.10
CA VAL A 29 -10.33 -7.73 -0.16
C VAL A 29 -9.77 -6.31 -0.24
N LEU A 30 -8.82 -5.95 0.62
CA LEU A 30 -8.17 -4.64 0.58
C LEU A 30 -7.39 -4.41 -0.73
N ALA A 31 -6.60 -5.39 -1.17
CA ALA A 31 -5.78 -5.28 -2.38
C ALA A 31 -6.65 -5.12 -3.63
N SER A 32 -7.75 -5.85 -3.75
CA SER A 32 -8.68 -5.74 -4.87
C SER A 32 -9.32 -4.35 -4.92
N SER A 33 -9.81 -3.82 -3.79
CA SER A 33 -10.38 -2.47 -3.77
C SER A 33 -9.34 -1.37 -4.03
N LEU A 34 -8.09 -1.52 -3.55
CA LEU A 34 -7.02 -0.57 -3.89
C LEU A 34 -6.68 -0.62 -5.39
N HIS A 35 -6.68 -1.82 -5.99
CA HIS A 35 -6.45 -1.97 -7.41
C HIS A 35 -7.53 -1.27 -8.23
N GLU A 36 -8.80 -1.56 -7.95
CA GLU A 36 -9.94 -0.90 -8.61
C GLU A 36 -9.91 0.62 -8.45
N PHE A 37 -9.52 1.12 -7.28
CA PHE A 37 -9.34 2.55 -7.03
C PHE A 37 -8.25 3.17 -7.91
N SER A 38 -7.09 2.51 -8.02
CA SER A 38 -5.94 3.05 -8.75
C SER A 38 -6.01 2.85 -10.27
N THR A 39 -6.69 1.82 -10.75
CA THR A 39 -6.77 1.47 -12.19
C THR A 39 -8.15 1.63 -12.80
N GLY A 40 -9.12 2.15 -12.04
CA GLY A 40 -10.52 2.25 -12.45
C GLY A 40 -10.68 2.90 -13.82
N VAL A 41 -11.49 2.27 -14.67
CA VAL A 41 -12.00 2.86 -15.93
C VAL A 41 -12.75 4.15 -15.56
N PRO A 42 -12.77 5.21 -16.39
CA PRO A 42 -13.45 6.48 -16.07
C PRO A 42 -14.89 6.36 -15.54
N ALA A 43 -15.62 5.29 -15.88
CA ALA A 43 -16.96 4.99 -15.36
C ALA A 43 -17.00 4.59 -13.86
N LEU A 44 -15.88 4.08 -13.32
CA LEU A 44 -15.72 3.73 -11.90
C LEU A 44 -15.03 4.84 -11.10
N GLU A 45 -14.42 5.85 -11.75
CA GLU A 45 -13.85 7.00 -11.03
C GLU A 45 -14.92 7.74 -10.21
N GLU A 46 -16.16 7.82 -10.68
CA GLU A 46 -17.27 8.39 -9.92
C GLU A 46 -17.71 7.52 -8.73
N ALA A 47 -17.44 6.21 -8.79
CA ALA A 47 -17.82 5.25 -7.76
C ALA A 47 -16.92 5.35 -6.52
N PHE A 48 -15.69 5.86 -6.66
CA PHE A 48 -14.78 6.09 -5.55
C PHE A 48 -14.72 7.57 -5.19
N GLN A 49 -15.31 7.92 -4.04
CA GLN A 49 -15.25 9.29 -3.54
C GLN A 49 -14.45 9.30 -2.25
N GLN A 50 -13.32 10.00 -2.27
CA GLN A 50 -12.42 10.17 -1.13
C GLN A 50 -12.29 11.67 -0.80
N PRO A 51 -13.36 12.30 -0.25
CA PRO A 51 -13.30 13.71 0.09
C PRO A 51 -12.19 14.02 1.09
N GLU A 52 -11.71 15.25 1.06
CA GLU A 52 -10.70 15.69 2.02
C GLU A 52 -11.22 15.60 3.46
N ARG A 53 -10.31 15.28 4.39
CA ARG A 53 -10.64 15.27 5.81
C ARG A 53 -11.15 16.65 6.25
N ILE A 54 -12.24 16.66 7.00
CA ILE A 54 -12.80 17.86 7.61
C ILE A 54 -12.46 17.84 9.09
N SER A 55 -12.25 19.01 9.73
CA SER A 55 -11.98 19.07 11.16
C SER A 55 -12.81 20.11 11.89
N THR A 56 -13.23 19.79 13.11
CA THR A 56 -13.78 20.73 14.09
C THR A 56 -12.87 20.82 15.31
N LEU A 57 -12.99 21.91 16.07
CA LEU A 57 -12.26 22.11 17.32
C LEU A 57 -13.27 22.45 18.42
N HIS A 58 -13.28 21.65 19.48
CA HIS A 58 -14.06 21.97 20.67
C HIS A 58 -13.33 23.07 21.47
N PRO A 59 -13.93 24.25 21.70
CA PRO A 59 -13.21 25.42 22.20
C PRO A 59 -12.70 25.27 23.64
N GLU A 60 -13.40 24.51 24.49
CA GLU A 60 -13.01 24.35 25.91
C GLU A 60 -11.96 23.26 26.12
N THR A 61 -12.23 22.05 25.62
CA THR A 61 -11.33 20.89 25.76
C THR A 61 -10.16 20.91 24.78
N MET A 62 -10.20 21.80 23.77
CA MET A 62 -9.27 21.82 22.64
C MET A 62 -9.20 20.47 21.88
N ALA A 63 -10.27 19.68 21.96
CA ALA A 63 -10.40 18.45 21.21
C ALA A 63 -10.59 18.77 19.73
N ARG A 64 -9.64 18.34 18.89
CA ARG A 64 -9.77 18.38 17.44
C ARG A 64 -10.41 17.09 16.97
N THR A 65 -11.55 17.18 16.30
CA THR A 65 -12.24 16.02 15.73
C THR A 65 -12.07 16.03 14.22
N LEU A 66 -11.56 14.93 13.67
CA LEU A 66 -11.36 14.69 12.25
C LEU A 66 -12.47 13.80 11.72
N TYR A 67 -13.07 14.19 10.60
CA TYR A 67 -14.08 13.43 9.87
C TYR A 67 -13.47 13.03 8.53
N MET A 68 -13.40 11.72 8.29
CA MET A 68 -12.79 11.13 7.10
C MET A 68 -13.87 10.30 6.38
N PRO A 69 -14.70 10.93 5.54
CA PRO A 69 -15.70 10.24 4.73
C PRO A 69 -15.03 9.45 3.60
N SER A 70 -15.68 8.37 3.19
CA SER A 70 -15.26 7.53 2.07
C SER A 70 -16.49 6.87 1.44
N CYS A 71 -16.54 6.84 0.11
CA CYS A 71 -17.52 6.10 -0.67
C CYS A 71 -16.79 5.20 -1.67
N ALA A 72 -17.29 3.98 -1.82
CA ALA A 72 -16.79 2.97 -2.74
C ALA A 72 -17.92 2.00 -3.12
N PRO A 73 -17.73 1.11 -4.11
CA PRO A 73 -18.75 0.12 -4.47
C PRO A 73 -19.26 -0.75 -3.30
N CYS A 74 -18.44 -0.98 -2.27
CA CYS A 74 -18.83 -1.73 -1.07
C CYS A 74 -19.73 -0.93 -0.09
N GLY A 75 -19.91 0.37 -0.30
CA GLY A 75 -20.79 1.22 0.50
C GLY A 75 -20.17 2.56 0.88
N MET A 76 -20.63 3.12 1.99
CA MET A 76 -20.17 4.41 2.50
C MET A 76 -19.68 4.26 3.93
N GLY A 77 -18.70 5.08 4.31
CA GLY A 77 -18.23 5.14 5.67
C GLY A 77 -17.71 6.51 6.06
N CYS A 78 -17.70 6.78 7.36
CA CYS A 78 -17.06 7.97 7.90
C CYS A 78 -16.34 7.62 9.19
N LYS A 79 -15.02 7.74 9.15
CA LYS A 79 -14.19 7.61 10.35
C LYS A 79 -14.14 8.94 11.07
N VAL A 80 -14.50 8.93 12.35
CA VAL A 80 -14.51 10.09 13.22
C VAL A 80 -13.51 9.86 14.33
N ILE A 81 -12.43 10.66 14.38
CA ILE A 81 -11.38 10.54 15.40
C ILE A 81 -11.22 11.89 16.12
N SER A 82 -11.23 11.87 17.44
CA SER A 82 -10.93 13.03 18.28
C SER A 82 -9.58 12.86 18.98
N LEU A 83 -8.79 13.92 19.02
CA LEU A 83 -7.49 14.00 19.69
C LEU A 83 -7.16 15.45 20.08
N THR A 84 -6.26 15.65 21.03
CA THR A 84 -5.73 17.00 21.29
C THR A 84 -4.85 17.45 20.12
N SER A 85 -5.02 18.67 19.63
CA SER A 85 -4.17 19.21 18.56
C SER A 85 -2.74 19.42 19.04
N THR A 86 -1.76 19.37 18.12
CA THR A 86 -0.34 19.55 18.46
C THR A 86 -0.08 20.91 19.13
N GLU A 87 -0.78 21.95 18.71
CA GLU A 87 -0.66 23.30 19.28
C GLU A 87 -1.21 23.35 20.72
N ALA A 88 -2.40 22.79 20.93
CA ALA A 88 -3.00 22.68 22.25
C ALA A 88 -2.22 21.75 23.18
N SER A 89 -1.42 20.83 22.61
CA SER A 89 -0.59 19.89 23.38
C SER A 89 0.56 20.55 24.12
N GLN A 90 0.93 21.78 23.72
CA GLN A 90 1.99 22.54 24.37
C GLN A 90 1.49 23.32 25.59
N ASP A 91 0.16 23.50 25.73
CA ASP A 91 -0.43 24.16 26.88
C ASP A 91 -0.63 23.14 28.02
N SER A 92 0.10 23.32 29.12
CA SER A 92 0.04 22.46 30.30
C SER A 92 -1.32 22.44 30.99
N ARG A 93 -2.21 23.38 30.67
CA ARG A 93 -3.58 23.45 31.20
C ARG A 93 -4.55 22.54 30.42
N VAL A 94 -4.18 22.10 29.22
CA VAL A 94 -5.02 21.26 28.37
C VAL A 94 -4.83 19.79 28.75
N THR A 95 -5.93 19.14 29.10
CA THR A 95 -5.93 17.68 29.33
C THR A 95 -5.73 16.95 28.01
N GLN A 96 -4.69 16.12 27.93
CA GLN A 96 -4.34 15.36 26.73
C GLN A 96 -5.37 14.28 26.41
N ILE A 97 -5.97 14.36 25.23
CA ILE A 97 -6.87 13.38 24.66
C ILE A 97 -6.08 12.51 23.70
N SER A 98 -5.91 11.25 24.07
CA SER A 98 -5.36 10.25 23.15
C SER A 98 -6.32 10.02 21.98
N PRO A 99 -5.83 9.75 20.76
CA PRO A 99 -6.69 9.48 19.61
C PRO A 99 -7.74 8.41 19.91
N THR A 100 -9.01 8.82 19.87
CA THR A 100 -10.17 7.96 20.14
C THR A 100 -11.22 8.20 19.07
N GLY A 101 -11.96 7.18 18.68
CA GLY A 101 -12.99 7.36 17.67
C GLY A 101 -13.58 6.08 17.13
N VAL A 102 -14.40 6.25 16.11
CA VAL A 102 -15.27 5.21 15.54
C VAL A 102 -15.30 5.33 14.02
N LEU A 103 -15.65 4.22 13.37
CA LEU A 103 -15.97 4.14 11.96
C LEU A 103 -17.45 3.78 11.84
N ASN A 104 -18.23 4.68 11.24
CA ASN A 104 -19.62 4.40 10.88
C ASN A 104 -19.66 3.84 9.47
N LEU A 105 -20.45 2.80 9.24
CA LEU A 105 -20.53 2.07 7.97
C LEU A 105 -21.99 1.95 7.51
N PHE A 106 -22.16 2.09 6.20
CA PHE A 106 -23.43 2.01 5.49
C PHE A 106 -23.27 1.13 4.26
N ARG A 107 -24.31 0.37 3.93
CA ARG A 107 -24.39 -0.42 2.70
C ARG A 107 -24.58 0.49 1.48
N PRO A 108 -24.38 -0.03 0.25
CA PRO A 108 -24.59 0.75 -0.98
C PRO A 108 -25.98 1.35 -1.14
N ASP A 109 -27.01 0.74 -0.54
CA ASP A 109 -28.40 1.24 -0.54
C ASP A 109 -28.65 2.37 0.48
N GLY A 110 -27.64 2.77 1.24
CA GLY A 110 -27.73 3.78 2.31
C GLY A 110 -28.18 3.23 3.65
N SER A 111 -28.51 1.93 3.76
CA SER A 111 -28.89 1.34 5.05
C SER A 111 -27.69 1.26 6.00
N PRO A 112 -27.87 1.49 7.31
CA PRO A 112 -26.79 1.42 8.28
C PRO A 112 -26.31 -0.03 8.45
N LEU A 113 -24.99 -0.24 8.41
CA LEU A 113 -24.35 -1.55 8.56
C LEU A 113 -23.84 -1.77 9.98
N GLY A 114 -23.14 -0.78 10.53
CA GLY A 114 -22.60 -0.88 11.87
C GLY A 114 -21.68 0.26 12.26
N ILE A 115 -21.16 0.17 13.48
CA ILE A 115 -20.14 1.05 14.03
C ILE A 115 -19.03 0.24 14.67
N VAL A 116 -17.80 0.60 14.34
CA VAL A 116 -16.59 -0.10 14.78
C VAL A 116 -15.69 0.88 15.52
N ASN A 117 -15.18 0.49 16.68
CA ASN A 117 -14.12 1.26 17.31
C ASN A 117 -12.89 1.35 16.38
N ALA A 118 -12.41 2.57 16.14
CA ALA A 118 -11.42 2.81 15.09
C ALA A 118 -9.97 2.61 15.54
N THR A 119 -9.70 2.41 16.84
CA THR A 119 -8.34 2.44 17.41
C THR A 119 -7.48 1.29 16.88
N ALA A 120 -7.90 0.03 17.08
CA ALA A 120 -7.18 -1.12 16.56
C ALA A 120 -7.31 -1.22 15.03
N LEU A 121 -8.51 -0.97 14.49
CA LEU A 121 -8.79 -1.04 13.05
C LEU A 121 -7.85 -0.15 12.22
N THR A 122 -7.62 1.10 12.64
CA THR A 122 -6.76 2.04 11.91
C THR A 122 -5.31 1.55 11.82
N ALA A 123 -4.79 0.94 12.87
CA ALA A 123 -3.43 0.41 12.84
C ALA A 123 -3.33 -0.90 12.06
N PHE A 124 -4.34 -1.78 12.21
CA PHE A 124 -4.43 -3.03 11.47
C PHE A 124 -4.51 -2.79 9.96
N ARG A 125 -5.42 -1.93 9.48
CA ARG A 125 -5.61 -1.67 8.04
C ARG A 125 -4.37 -1.05 7.38
N THR A 126 -3.63 -0.18 8.07
CA THR A 126 -2.35 0.36 7.58
C THR A 126 -1.28 -0.73 7.48
N ALA A 127 -1.18 -1.58 8.51
CA ALA A 127 -0.27 -2.71 8.49
C ALA A 127 -0.65 -3.71 7.38
N LEU A 128 -1.94 -3.96 7.18
CA LEU A 128 -2.47 -4.86 6.15
C LEU A 128 -2.09 -4.39 4.75
N ALA A 129 -2.26 -3.10 4.43
CA ALA A 129 -1.80 -2.54 3.15
C ALA A 129 -0.30 -2.78 2.92
N SER A 130 0.50 -2.62 3.98
CA SER A 130 1.94 -2.86 3.94
C SER A 130 2.32 -4.32 3.66
N THR A 131 1.46 -5.28 4.02
CA THR A 131 1.71 -6.70 3.75
C THR A 131 1.71 -7.04 2.26
N CYS A 132 0.99 -6.28 1.44
CA CYS A 132 0.98 -6.42 -0.01
C CYS A 132 2.39 -6.33 -0.63
N LEU A 133 3.27 -5.52 -0.05
CA LEU A 133 4.67 -5.39 -0.48
C LEU A 133 5.57 -6.41 0.23
N LEU A 134 5.26 -6.76 1.49
CA LEU A 134 6.02 -7.74 2.26
C LEU A 134 6.01 -9.12 1.58
N GLU A 135 4.87 -9.53 1.05
CA GLU A 135 4.72 -10.82 0.36
C GLU A 135 5.57 -10.96 -0.90
N ARG A 136 5.89 -9.83 -1.54
CA ARG A 136 6.75 -9.81 -2.72
C ARG A 136 8.21 -10.04 -2.37
N ARG A 137 8.62 -9.89 -1.10
CA ARG A 137 10.04 -10.01 -0.67
C ARG A 137 10.50 -11.46 -0.65
N ASN A 138 11.60 -11.77 -1.33
CA ASN A 138 12.19 -13.13 -1.31
C ASN A 138 12.70 -13.56 0.07
N HIS A 139 13.30 -12.63 0.81
CA HIS A 139 14.00 -12.92 2.04
C HIS A 139 13.66 -11.87 3.10
N VAL A 140 13.14 -12.32 4.24
CA VAL A 140 12.83 -11.48 5.39
C VAL A 140 13.27 -12.21 6.66
N LYS A 141 14.40 -11.79 7.24
CA LYS A 141 14.97 -12.35 8.48
C LYS A 141 14.98 -11.32 9.61
N THR A 142 15.19 -10.06 9.30
CA THR A 142 15.34 -8.99 10.30
C THR A 142 14.35 -7.86 10.04
N LEU A 143 13.52 -7.59 11.03
CA LEU A 143 12.64 -6.41 11.07
C LEU A 143 13.28 -5.35 11.98
N THR A 144 13.36 -4.12 11.51
CA THR A 144 13.74 -2.96 12.34
C THR A 144 12.56 -1.99 12.38
N VAL A 145 12.08 -1.67 13.57
CA VAL A 145 10.81 -0.96 13.78
C VAL A 145 11.05 0.26 14.65
N PHE A 146 10.78 1.44 14.13
CA PHE A 146 10.79 2.68 14.89
C PHE A 146 9.42 2.94 15.50
N GLY A 147 9.40 3.13 16.81
CA GLY A 147 8.19 3.33 17.59
C GLY A 147 7.68 2.05 18.26
N SER A 148 6.86 2.22 19.28
CA SER A 148 6.33 1.14 20.11
C SER A 148 4.81 1.23 20.32
N GLY A 149 4.12 1.93 19.42
CA GLY A 149 2.65 2.09 19.45
C GLY A 149 1.91 0.98 18.71
N LEU A 150 0.60 1.18 18.51
CA LEU A 150 -0.24 0.21 17.79
C LEU A 150 0.18 -0.02 16.34
N GLN A 151 0.67 1.02 15.65
CA GLN A 151 1.22 0.86 14.30
C GLN A 151 2.38 -0.12 14.30
N ALA A 152 3.37 0.06 15.18
CA ALA A 152 4.50 -0.88 15.34
C ALA A 152 4.01 -2.29 15.69
N TYR A 153 3.06 -2.42 16.62
CA TYR A 153 2.50 -3.71 17.01
C TYR A 153 1.90 -4.46 15.81
N TRP A 154 0.98 -3.84 15.07
CA TRP A 154 0.30 -4.52 13.98
C TRP A 154 1.22 -4.82 12.80
N HIS A 155 2.16 -3.93 12.46
CA HIS A 155 3.14 -4.22 11.41
C HIS A 155 4.02 -5.43 11.77
N ILE A 156 4.48 -5.53 13.02
CA ILE A 156 5.23 -6.71 13.49
C ILE A 156 4.32 -7.96 13.51
N ARG A 157 3.12 -7.85 14.07
CA ARG A 157 2.17 -8.97 14.21
C ARG A 157 1.84 -9.59 12.86
N LEU A 158 1.48 -8.79 11.86
CA LEU A 158 1.14 -9.28 10.52
C LEU A 158 2.36 -9.82 9.77
N ALA A 159 3.53 -9.18 9.94
CA ALA A 159 4.76 -9.71 9.37
C ALA A 159 5.11 -11.10 9.94
N LEU A 160 4.90 -11.32 11.24
CA LEU A 160 5.09 -12.62 11.87
C LEU A 160 4.04 -13.67 11.44
N MET A 161 2.80 -13.27 11.16
CA MET A 161 1.79 -14.20 10.61
C MET A 161 2.16 -14.68 9.21
N ILE A 162 2.65 -13.78 8.35
CA ILE A 162 2.92 -14.08 6.94
C ILE A 162 4.31 -14.68 6.72
N ARG A 163 5.30 -14.24 7.51
CA ARG A 163 6.74 -14.58 7.33
C ARG A 163 7.41 -15.09 8.61
N GLY A 164 6.65 -15.54 9.61
CA GLY A 164 7.20 -15.91 10.91
C GLY A 164 8.29 -16.99 10.85
N SER A 165 8.18 -17.95 9.95
CA SER A 165 9.17 -19.02 9.74
C SER A 165 10.55 -18.50 9.29
N THR A 166 10.61 -17.37 8.58
CA THR A 166 11.86 -16.78 8.07
C THR A 166 12.41 -15.70 8.97
N ILE A 167 11.55 -14.97 9.69
CA ILE A 167 11.96 -13.91 10.61
C ILE A 167 12.73 -14.52 11.79
N LYS A 168 13.87 -13.93 12.15
CA LYS A 168 14.74 -14.33 13.26
C LYS A 168 14.95 -13.21 14.27
N HIS A 169 14.90 -11.96 13.82
CA HIS A 169 15.14 -10.80 14.65
C HIS A 169 14.09 -9.72 14.45
N VAL A 170 13.59 -9.17 15.55
CA VAL A 170 12.74 -7.97 15.58
C VAL A 170 13.40 -6.95 16.50
N HIS A 171 13.88 -5.85 15.92
CA HIS A 171 14.50 -4.75 16.65
C HIS A 171 13.50 -3.60 16.75
N VAL A 172 13.07 -3.27 17.96
CA VAL A 172 12.23 -2.11 18.24
C VAL A 172 13.12 -0.97 18.71
N ILE A 173 13.06 0.18 18.04
CA ILE A 173 13.81 1.38 18.36
C ILE A 173 12.83 2.43 18.90
N ASN A 174 13.07 2.95 20.08
CA ASN A 174 12.21 3.98 20.68
C ASN A 174 13.03 5.15 21.25
N HIS A 175 12.46 6.35 21.25
CA HIS A 175 13.17 7.55 21.73
C HIS A 175 13.49 7.54 23.23
N ARG A 176 12.69 6.84 24.03
CA ARG A 176 12.84 6.79 25.49
C ARG A 176 12.35 5.47 26.07
N TRP A 177 12.83 5.14 27.25
CA TRP A 177 12.19 4.09 28.05
C TRP A 177 10.77 4.51 28.42
N SER A 178 9.82 3.59 28.30
CA SER A 178 8.42 3.82 28.71
C SER A 178 7.67 2.49 28.87
N ASP A 179 6.55 2.53 29.57
CA ASP A 179 5.63 1.38 29.66
C ASP A 179 5.10 0.97 28.29
N LYS A 180 4.96 1.91 27.35
CA LYS A 180 4.62 1.61 25.94
C LYS A 180 5.73 0.81 25.26
N ALA A 181 7.00 1.21 25.46
CA ALA A 181 8.17 0.56 24.87
C ALA A 181 8.40 -0.86 25.39
N THR A 182 8.15 -1.10 26.68
CA THR A 182 8.20 -2.46 27.25
C THR A 182 6.91 -3.24 27.00
N GLY A 183 5.77 -2.55 26.92
CA GLY A 183 4.44 -3.11 26.70
C GLY A 183 4.32 -3.85 25.37
N ILE A 184 4.89 -3.33 24.29
CA ILE A 184 4.91 -4.03 23.00
C ILE A 184 5.66 -5.38 23.10
N LEU A 185 6.81 -5.40 23.79
CA LEU A 185 7.56 -6.64 24.00
C LEU A 185 6.80 -7.62 24.89
N LYS A 186 6.17 -7.11 25.95
CA LYS A 186 5.31 -7.92 26.84
C LYS A 186 4.14 -8.54 26.07
N ARG A 187 3.50 -7.80 25.15
CA ARG A 187 2.40 -8.29 24.33
C ARG A 187 2.83 -9.45 23.43
N PHE A 188 4.00 -9.37 22.78
CA PHE A 188 4.54 -10.51 22.01
C PHE A 188 5.00 -11.67 22.91
N ALA A 189 5.56 -11.37 24.07
CA ALA A 189 5.94 -12.39 25.05
C ALA A 189 4.71 -13.17 25.56
N SER A 190 3.58 -12.49 25.79
CA SER A 190 2.33 -13.09 26.28
C SER A 190 1.55 -13.88 25.22
N ILE A 191 1.90 -13.77 23.93
CA ILE A 191 1.26 -14.61 22.92
C ILE A 191 1.53 -16.09 23.25
N PRO A 192 0.48 -16.94 23.27
CA PRO A 192 0.63 -18.35 23.62
C PRO A 192 1.64 -19.12 22.75
N PRO A 193 2.46 -20.03 23.31
CA PRO A 193 3.50 -20.76 22.57
C PRO A 193 3.00 -21.56 21.37
N GLU A 194 1.77 -22.08 21.42
CA GLU A 194 1.15 -22.81 20.32
C GLU A 194 0.87 -21.92 19.11
N ILE A 195 0.50 -20.65 19.33
CA ILE A 195 0.33 -19.66 18.26
C ILE A 195 1.70 -19.35 17.63
N LYS A 196 2.72 -19.12 18.46
CA LYS A 196 4.10 -18.88 18.01
C LYS A 196 4.65 -20.03 17.16
N ARG A 197 4.30 -21.27 17.51
CA ARG A 197 4.74 -22.47 16.80
C ARG A 197 4.01 -22.61 15.46
N ARG A 198 2.69 -22.43 15.47
CA ARG A 198 1.84 -22.46 14.27
C ARG A 198 2.31 -21.44 13.25
N GLU A 199 2.64 -20.23 13.69
CA GLU A 199 3.08 -19.13 12.84
C GLU A 199 4.60 -19.14 12.58
N GLY A 200 5.35 -20.09 13.16
CA GLY A 200 6.75 -20.35 12.82
C GLY A 200 7.79 -19.42 13.44
N TRP A 201 7.43 -18.57 14.40
CA TRP A 201 8.33 -17.55 14.98
C TRP A 201 8.70 -17.80 16.46
N SER A 202 8.61 -19.05 16.92
CA SER A 202 8.93 -19.41 18.32
C SER A 202 10.36 -19.01 18.74
N ASP A 203 11.31 -19.06 17.81
CA ASP A 203 12.73 -18.73 18.04
C ASP A 203 13.09 -17.28 17.71
N THR A 204 12.10 -16.46 17.34
CA THR A 204 12.34 -15.05 16.97
C THR A 204 12.77 -14.24 18.18
N LYS A 205 13.90 -13.55 18.05
CA LYS A 205 14.46 -12.72 19.12
C LYS A 205 13.97 -11.29 18.98
N PHE A 206 13.40 -10.77 20.06
CA PHE A 206 12.99 -9.37 20.16
C PHE A 206 14.04 -8.57 20.93
N GLY A 207 14.41 -7.40 20.41
CA GLY A 207 15.28 -6.45 21.08
C GLY A 207 14.64 -5.07 21.15
N LEU A 208 14.92 -4.33 22.22
CA LEU A 208 14.60 -2.90 22.33
C LEU A 208 15.91 -2.12 22.33
N LEU A 209 15.96 -1.03 21.57
CA LEU A 209 17.08 -0.09 21.56
C LEU A 209 16.54 1.32 21.84
N ILE A 210 17.17 2.02 22.78
CA ILE A 210 16.88 3.42 23.09
C ILE A 210 18.17 4.23 23.17
N PRO A 211 18.14 5.56 22.95
CA PRO A 211 19.32 6.42 22.97
C PRO A 211 20.18 6.34 24.24
N ALA A 212 19.58 5.96 25.38
CA ALA A 212 20.28 5.82 26.65
C ALA A 212 21.21 4.58 26.73
N PHE A 213 21.13 3.66 25.78
CA PHE A 213 21.95 2.43 25.79
C PHE A 213 23.39 2.72 25.34
N HIS A 214 24.34 1.98 25.93
CA HIS A 214 25.75 2.05 25.52
C HIS A 214 25.89 1.69 24.04
N GLU A 215 26.81 2.35 23.33
CA GLU A 215 27.02 2.17 21.89
C GLU A 215 25.78 2.36 21.00
N TYR A 216 24.75 3.08 21.46
CA TYR A 216 23.51 3.31 20.70
C TYR A 216 23.76 3.66 19.23
N ARG A 217 24.66 4.61 18.95
CA ARG A 217 24.99 5.06 17.58
C ARG A 217 25.53 3.94 16.69
N ARG A 218 26.30 3.01 17.24
CA ARG A 218 26.79 1.84 16.51
C ARG A 218 25.65 0.84 16.31
N LEU A 219 24.95 0.50 17.38
CA LEU A 219 23.87 -0.49 17.36
C LEU A 219 22.72 -0.10 16.42
N ILE A 220 22.28 1.17 16.41
CA ILE A 220 21.23 1.63 15.50
C ILE A 220 21.67 1.51 14.04
N LYS A 221 22.91 1.88 13.74
CA LYS A 221 23.49 1.77 12.40
C LYS A 221 23.55 0.32 11.94
N ASP A 222 23.98 -0.59 12.81
CA ASP A 222 24.05 -2.02 12.54
C ASP A 222 22.62 -2.59 12.32
N GLN A 223 21.66 -2.29 13.20
CA GLN A 223 20.28 -2.75 13.09
C GLN A 223 19.55 -2.23 11.83
N ILE A 224 19.80 -0.98 11.41
CA ILE A 224 19.24 -0.42 10.17
C ILE A 224 19.86 -1.12 8.95
N ARG A 225 21.18 -1.36 8.96
CA ARG A 225 21.88 -2.03 7.86
C ARG A 225 21.50 -3.50 7.74
N ASP A 226 21.30 -4.19 8.85
CA ASP A 226 20.93 -5.60 8.85
C ASP A 226 19.46 -5.83 8.49
N ALA A 227 18.61 -4.81 8.63
CA ALA A 227 17.18 -4.89 8.32
C ALA A 227 16.91 -5.39 6.88
N ASP A 228 15.96 -6.31 6.73
CA ASP A 228 15.31 -6.62 5.45
C ASP A 228 14.07 -5.72 5.26
N VAL A 229 13.40 -5.41 6.37
CA VAL A 229 12.24 -4.51 6.41
C VAL A 229 12.42 -3.48 7.52
N ILE A 230 12.17 -2.22 7.19
CA ILE A 230 12.17 -1.11 8.13
C ILE A 230 10.75 -0.56 8.22
N TYR A 231 10.16 -0.59 9.41
CA TYR A 231 8.86 0.04 9.69
C TYR A 231 9.08 1.33 10.48
N CYS A 232 8.66 2.46 9.93
CA CYS A 232 8.64 3.75 10.59
C CYS A 232 7.21 4.03 11.06
N CYS A 233 6.99 3.97 12.37
CA CYS A 233 5.66 4.00 12.99
C CYS A 233 5.55 5.09 14.07
N THR A 234 6.16 6.24 13.82
CA THR A 234 6.27 7.37 14.75
C THR A 234 5.73 8.67 14.14
N ALA A 235 5.00 9.44 14.93
CA ALA A 235 4.62 10.81 14.58
C ALA A 235 5.81 11.78 14.76
N SER A 236 6.95 11.47 14.12
CA SER A 236 8.18 12.25 14.26
C SER A 236 8.13 13.53 13.42
N GLN A 237 8.79 14.58 13.89
CA GLN A 237 9.02 15.84 13.16
C GLN A 237 10.45 15.93 12.57
N LYS A 238 11.26 14.91 12.83
CA LYS A 238 12.66 14.81 12.43
C LYS A 238 12.97 13.41 11.95
N ASP A 239 13.90 13.32 11.02
CA ASP A 239 14.38 12.06 10.47
C ASP A 239 14.78 11.08 11.59
N LEU A 240 14.34 9.83 11.47
CA LEU A 240 14.51 8.82 12.51
C LEU A 240 15.95 8.32 12.62
N PHE A 241 16.72 8.47 11.55
CA PHE A 241 18.11 8.05 11.45
C PHE A 241 18.84 8.91 10.43
N ASP A 242 20.17 8.85 10.43
CA ASP A 242 21.01 9.53 9.44
C ASP A 242 20.93 8.79 8.09
N GLY A 243 20.54 9.50 7.03
CA GLY A 243 20.38 8.93 5.69
C GLY A 243 21.63 8.26 5.13
N SER A 244 22.82 8.72 5.53
CA SER A 244 24.11 8.13 5.12
C SER A 244 24.24 6.64 5.49
N ILE A 245 23.49 6.17 6.49
CA ILE A 245 23.46 4.76 6.88
C ILE A 245 23.00 3.87 5.71
N LEU A 246 22.01 4.34 4.94
CA LEU A 246 21.41 3.61 3.81
C LEU A 246 21.87 4.13 2.44
N THR A 247 22.24 5.40 2.31
CA THR A 247 22.69 5.99 1.03
C THR A 247 24.18 5.74 0.74
N SER A 248 24.98 5.36 1.75
CA SER A 248 26.37 4.93 1.56
C SER A 248 26.52 3.64 0.74
N HIS A 249 27.72 3.41 0.18
CA HIS A 249 28.04 2.20 -0.58
C HIS A 249 27.64 0.91 0.16
N GLU A 250 28.00 0.79 1.44
CA GLU A 250 27.64 -0.36 2.27
C GLU A 250 26.13 -0.46 2.52
N GLY A 251 25.46 0.68 2.74
CA GLY A 251 24.00 0.72 2.91
C GLY A 251 23.27 0.20 1.66
N ARG A 252 23.75 0.57 0.47
CA ARG A 252 23.15 0.23 -0.82
C ARG A 252 23.40 -1.20 -1.30
N LYS A 253 24.19 -2.02 -0.59
CA LYS A 253 24.45 -3.43 -0.98
C LYS A 253 23.23 -4.34 -0.84
N LYS A 254 22.26 -3.96 -0.01
CA LYS A 254 21.08 -4.76 0.34
C LYS A 254 19.82 -3.99 -0.01
N GLY A 255 18.92 -4.60 -0.77
CA GLY A 255 17.60 -4.04 -1.02
C GLY A 255 16.69 -4.27 0.19
N ARG A 256 15.93 -3.24 0.56
CA ARG A 256 15.07 -3.25 1.75
C ARG A 256 13.68 -2.79 1.41
N LEU A 257 12.69 -3.32 2.12
CA LEU A 257 11.36 -2.72 2.15
C LEU A 257 11.32 -1.70 3.29
N ILE A 258 11.07 -0.43 2.98
CA ILE A 258 11.02 0.67 3.95
C ILE A 258 9.61 1.21 3.93
N ILE A 259 8.91 1.13 5.04
CA ILE A 259 7.49 1.46 5.18
C ILE A 259 7.37 2.60 6.18
N ALA A 260 6.95 3.77 5.72
CA ALA A 260 6.76 4.96 6.54
C ALA A 260 5.28 5.32 6.63
N VAL A 261 4.74 5.20 7.84
CA VAL A 261 3.30 5.30 8.12
C VAL A 261 2.98 6.18 9.33
N GLY A 262 4.01 6.63 10.05
CA GLY A 262 3.87 7.41 11.26
C GLY A 262 3.75 8.92 11.01
N SER A 263 4.40 9.46 9.98
CA SER A 263 4.26 10.87 9.57
C SER A 263 3.06 11.07 8.62
N TYR A 264 2.12 11.93 8.99
CA TYR A 264 0.88 12.18 8.23
C TYR A 264 0.46 13.66 8.18
N THR A 265 1.35 14.58 8.54
CA THR A 265 1.17 16.03 8.33
C THR A 265 2.41 16.62 7.66
N PRO A 266 2.30 17.79 6.99
CA PRO A 266 3.42 18.39 6.27
C PRO A 266 4.66 18.67 7.13
N GLU A 267 4.48 18.86 8.44
CA GLU A 267 5.55 19.13 9.40
C GLU A 267 6.21 17.85 9.94
N MET A 268 5.56 16.70 9.77
CA MET A 268 6.07 15.41 10.22
C MET A 268 7.01 14.79 9.19
N ARG A 269 8.10 14.19 9.67
CA ARG A 269 9.10 13.49 8.86
C ARG A 269 9.65 12.30 9.63
N GLU A 270 9.68 11.15 8.96
CA GLU A 270 10.31 9.93 9.45
C GLU A 270 11.57 9.57 8.65
N LEU A 271 11.53 9.80 7.34
CA LEU A 271 12.58 9.37 6.41
C LEU A 271 13.51 10.53 6.03
N PRO A 272 14.84 10.30 5.95
CA PRO A 272 15.80 11.27 5.45
C PRO A 272 15.57 11.68 4.00
N ASN A 273 15.81 12.96 3.69
CA ASN A 273 15.61 13.51 2.34
C ASN A 273 16.49 12.81 1.29
N ASP A 274 17.76 12.55 1.59
CA ASP A 274 18.69 11.89 0.69
C ASP A 274 18.26 10.45 0.33
N LEU A 275 17.63 9.74 1.27
CA LEU A 275 17.03 8.43 1.02
C LEU A 275 15.83 8.52 0.07
N ILE A 276 14.96 9.52 0.26
CA ILE A 276 13.80 9.77 -0.62
C ILE A 276 14.27 10.11 -2.04
N GLN A 277 15.27 11.00 -2.18
CA GLN A 277 15.87 11.35 -3.47
C GLN A 277 16.53 10.15 -4.16
N LEU A 278 17.19 9.29 -3.39
CA LEU A 278 17.80 8.07 -3.92
C LEU A 278 16.74 7.11 -4.46
N ALA A 279 15.62 6.94 -3.76
CA ALA A 279 14.55 6.03 -4.17
C ALA A 279 13.93 6.38 -5.53
N VAL A 280 13.87 7.69 -5.86
CA VAL A 280 13.30 8.19 -7.13
C VAL A 280 14.34 8.41 -8.22
N LYS A 281 15.62 8.17 -7.94
CA LYS A 281 16.69 8.35 -8.92
C LYS A 281 16.55 7.28 -10.00
N ARG A 282 16.36 7.70 -11.24
CA ARG A 282 16.39 6.79 -12.40
C ARG A 282 17.85 6.51 -12.73
N GLU A 283 18.20 5.25 -13.01
CA GLU A 283 19.54 4.93 -13.50
C GLU A 283 19.73 5.52 -14.89
N ASP A 284 20.41 6.67 -14.97
CA ASP A 284 20.85 7.25 -16.24
C ASP A 284 21.99 6.40 -16.82
N LYS A 285 21.61 5.49 -17.72
CA LYS A 285 22.47 4.63 -18.56
C LYS A 285 23.20 3.49 -17.82
N PRO A 286 23.41 2.33 -18.48
CA PRO A 286 24.10 1.19 -17.90
C PRO A 286 25.61 1.44 -17.91
N HIS A 287 26.09 2.29 -17.00
CA HIS A 287 27.50 2.25 -16.66
C HIS A 287 27.73 0.90 -15.98
N ARG A 288 28.53 0.03 -16.63
CA ARG A 288 29.03 -1.24 -16.09
C ARG A 288 29.86 -0.98 -14.83
N HIS A 289 29.21 -0.64 -13.73
CA HIS A 289 29.83 -0.70 -12.41
C HIS A 289 29.72 -2.14 -11.93
N PHE A 290 30.87 -2.78 -11.76
CA PHE A 290 31.02 -4.15 -11.25
C PHE A 290 30.63 -4.30 -9.76
N HIS A 291 30.03 -3.28 -9.15
CA HIS A 291 29.63 -3.29 -7.75
C HIS A 291 28.13 -3.63 -7.63
N LYS A 292 27.85 -4.67 -6.84
CA LYS A 292 26.50 -5.21 -6.60
C LYS A 292 25.69 -4.26 -5.71
N HIS A 293 25.04 -3.27 -6.31
CA HIS A 293 24.05 -2.43 -5.64
C HIS A 293 22.65 -3.06 -5.71
N ALA A 294 21.80 -2.76 -4.73
CA ALA A 294 20.39 -3.07 -4.80
C ALA A 294 19.75 -2.30 -5.96
N VAL A 295 18.85 -2.96 -6.69
CA VAL A 295 18.09 -2.33 -7.77
C VAL A 295 17.22 -1.21 -7.19
N GLU A 296 17.27 -0.04 -7.82
CA GLU A 296 16.41 1.11 -7.54
C GLU A 296 15.26 1.14 -8.55
N GLY A 297 14.04 1.35 -8.06
CA GLY A 297 12.83 1.37 -8.91
C GLY A 297 12.61 2.70 -9.61
N GLY A 298 13.26 3.76 -9.14
CA GLY A 298 13.06 5.13 -9.63
C GLY A 298 11.71 5.74 -9.26
N VAL A 299 10.97 5.11 -8.33
CA VAL A 299 9.65 5.54 -7.84
C VAL A 299 9.47 5.20 -6.36
N ILE A 300 8.53 5.91 -5.71
CA ILE A 300 8.07 5.62 -4.34
C ILE A 300 6.64 5.10 -4.42
N VAL A 301 6.37 3.99 -3.71
CA VAL A 301 5.03 3.43 -3.61
C VAL A 301 4.23 4.24 -2.59
N VAL A 302 2.98 4.56 -2.90
CA VAL A 302 2.11 5.37 -2.03
C VAL A 302 0.72 4.77 -1.90
N ASP A 303 -0.03 5.13 -0.86
CA ASP A 303 -1.43 4.72 -0.73
C ASP A 303 -2.35 5.49 -1.69
N ASN A 304 -2.16 6.79 -1.81
CA ASN A 304 -2.78 7.63 -2.81
C ASN A 304 -1.85 8.80 -3.16
N ILE A 305 -1.77 9.18 -4.43
CA ILE A 305 -0.83 10.23 -4.88
C ILE A 305 -1.24 11.61 -4.36
N ARG A 306 -2.55 11.93 -4.39
CA ARG A 306 -3.05 13.27 -4.04
C ARG A 306 -2.79 13.61 -2.57
N GLY A 307 -3.05 12.68 -1.66
CA GLY A 307 -2.90 12.87 -0.22
C GLY A 307 -1.44 12.93 0.21
N VAL A 308 -0.55 12.08 -0.30
CA VAL A 308 0.88 12.18 0.05
C VAL A 308 1.52 13.50 -0.40
N LEU A 309 1.14 14.03 -1.57
CA LEU A 309 1.64 15.34 -2.03
C LEU A 309 1.18 16.50 -1.14
N LYS A 310 0.08 16.32 -0.40
CA LYS A 310 -0.49 17.32 0.49
C LYS A 310 -0.07 17.14 1.95
N GLU A 311 0.11 15.91 2.41
CA GLU A 311 0.23 15.56 3.83
C GLU A 311 1.56 14.91 4.21
N ALA A 312 2.32 14.31 3.27
CA ALA A 312 3.57 13.63 3.62
C ALA A 312 4.75 14.60 3.63
N GLY A 313 5.12 15.10 4.81
CA GLY A 313 6.20 16.08 4.98
C GLY A 313 7.54 15.68 4.36
N GLU A 314 7.91 14.40 4.38
CA GLU A 314 9.14 13.89 3.73
C GLU A 314 9.10 13.93 2.19
N ILE A 315 7.94 13.71 1.57
CA ILE A 315 7.74 13.81 0.12
C ILE A 315 7.77 15.28 -0.31
N ILE A 316 7.07 16.13 0.45
CA ILE A 316 7.01 17.59 0.23
C ILE A 316 8.40 18.20 0.37
N ALA A 317 9.12 17.89 1.46
CA ALA A 317 10.46 18.43 1.71
C ALA A 317 11.50 17.96 0.68
N ALA A 318 11.31 16.78 0.09
CA ALA A 318 12.15 16.28 -0.99
C ALA A 318 11.71 16.75 -2.39
N ASN A 319 10.65 17.56 -2.50
CA ASN A 319 10.14 18.08 -3.78
C ASN A 319 9.88 16.98 -4.82
N ILE A 320 9.30 15.86 -4.37
CA ILE A 320 8.99 14.72 -5.23
C ILE A 320 7.69 14.99 -5.99
N GLY A 321 7.74 14.84 -7.32
CA GLY A 321 6.59 15.05 -8.19
C GLY A 321 5.71 13.80 -8.36
N PRO A 322 4.46 13.94 -8.83
CA PRO A 322 3.53 12.81 -9.03
C PRO A 322 4.07 11.72 -9.96
N HIS A 323 4.89 12.07 -10.96
CA HIS A 323 5.50 11.15 -11.92
C HIS A 323 6.61 10.24 -11.33
N GLN A 324 6.97 10.47 -10.06
CA GLN A 324 7.94 9.68 -9.29
C GLN A 324 7.25 8.85 -8.21
N LEU A 325 5.91 8.84 -8.20
CA LEU A 325 5.07 8.11 -7.27
C LEU A 325 4.28 7.06 -8.05
N VAL A 326 3.97 5.94 -7.40
CA VAL A 326 3.08 4.90 -7.93
C VAL A 326 2.14 4.46 -6.83
N GLU A 327 0.85 4.32 -7.12
CA GLU A 327 -0.09 3.86 -6.12
C GLU A 327 0.06 2.36 -5.86
N LEU A 328 -0.12 1.95 -4.60
CA LEU A 328 -0.04 0.55 -4.20
C LEU A 328 -1.03 -0.32 -5.01
N GLY A 329 -2.21 0.23 -5.33
CA GLY A 329 -3.24 -0.43 -6.14
C GLY A 329 -2.77 -0.86 -7.53
N GLU A 330 -1.86 -0.10 -8.14
CA GLU A 330 -1.28 -0.46 -9.46
C GLU A 330 -0.35 -1.68 -9.37
N LEU A 331 0.24 -1.93 -8.19
CA LEU A 331 1.28 -2.95 -8.00
C LEU A 331 0.74 -4.29 -7.47
N VAL A 332 -0.38 -4.26 -6.74
CA VAL A 332 -0.91 -5.42 -6.01
C VAL A 332 -1.37 -6.56 -6.92
N MET A 333 -1.79 -6.27 -8.17
CA MET A 333 -2.32 -7.27 -9.11
C MET A 333 -1.38 -7.66 -10.26
N LEU A 334 -0.14 -7.15 -10.27
CA LEU A 334 0.85 -7.43 -11.34
C LEU A 334 1.06 -8.93 -11.64
N HIS A 335 0.93 -9.81 -10.64
CA HIS A 335 1.06 -11.26 -10.85
C HIS A 335 -0.22 -11.94 -11.34
N ARG A 336 -1.40 -11.38 -11.07
CA ARG A 336 -2.68 -11.98 -11.49
C ARG A 336 -2.86 -11.84 -13.01
N LEU A 337 -2.53 -10.66 -13.55
CA LEU A 337 -2.55 -10.39 -14.99
C LEU A 337 -1.56 -11.28 -15.78
N ALA A 338 -0.36 -11.51 -15.25
CA ALA A 338 0.63 -12.37 -15.89
C ALA A 338 0.23 -13.85 -15.93
N ILE A 339 -0.53 -14.32 -14.94
CA ILE A 339 -1.05 -15.69 -14.89
C ILE A 339 -2.29 -15.83 -15.79
N GLU A 340 -3.22 -14.88 -15.75
CA GLU A 340 -4.41 -14.86 -16.62
C GLU A 340 -4.04 -14.73 -18.12
N GLU A 341 -3.01 -13.94 -18.47
CA GLU A 341 -2.46 -13.92 -19.84
C GLU A 341 -1.80 -15.26 -20.25
N SER A 342 -1.31 -16.03 -19.29
CA SER A 342 -0.69 -17.34 -19.55
C SER A 342 -1.71 -18.49 -19.63
N ASP A 343 -2.80 -18.41 -18.86
CA ASP A 343 -3.89 -19.40 -18.85
C ASP A 343 -4.98 -19.10 -19.90
N GLY A 344 -5.04 -17.88 -20.43
CA GLY A 344 -5.99 -17.45 -21.47
C GLY A 344 -5.81 -18.07 -22.87
N PHE A 345 -4.81 -18.93 -23.08
CA PHE A 345 -4.64 -19.66 -24.35
C PHE A 345 -5.54 -20.90 -24.51
N SER A 346 -6.46 -21.14 -23.57
CA SER A 346 -7.45 -22.22 -23.69
C SER A 346 -8.80 -21.88 -23.05
N SER A 347 -9.54 -20.89 -23.57
CA SER A 347 -10.98 -21.04 -23.92
C SER A 347 -11.68 -19.71 -24.24
N SER A 348 -12.47 -19.75 -25.31
CA SER A 348 -13.59 -18.87 -25.70
C SER A 348 -13.32 -17.42 -26.11
N GLN A 349 -13.56 -17.17 -27.40
CA GLN A 349 -13.80 -15.88 -28.03
C GLN A 349 -14.95 -15.12 -27.35
N ALA A 350 -14.67 -13.87 -26.95
CA ALA A 350 -15.65 -12.80 -26.95
C ALA A 350 -14.93 -11.53 -27.44
N SER A 351 -15.30 -11.10 -28.62
CA SER A 351 -14.76 -9.96 -29.34
C SER A 351 -15.21 -8.64 -28.70
N PHE A 352 -14.25 -7.83 -28.24
CA PHE A 352 -14.43 -6.39 -28.09
C PHE A 352 -13.45 -5.69 -29.03
N SER A 353 -14.00 -4.83 -29.88
CA SER A 353 -13.29 -4.10 -30.93
C SER A 353 -12.28 -3.11 -30.35
N SER A 354 -11.08 -3.17 -30.90
CA SER A 354 -10.00 -2.20 -30.72
C SER A 354 -10.36 -0.84 -31.29
N ASP A 355 -10.23 0.21 -30.49
CA ASP A 355 -9.82 1.53 -30.95
C ASP A 355 -9.16 2.29 -29.79
N MET A 356 -7.83 2.16 -29.69
CA MET A 356 -7.01 3.03 -28.86
C MET A 356 -5.66 3.23 -29.53
N ASP A 357 -5.65 4.06 -30.58
CA ASP A 357 -4.44 4.57 -31.21
C ASP A 357 -4.51 6.11 -31.23
N LYS A 358 -3.74 6.73 -30.34
CA LYS A 358 -2.98 8.00 -30.48
C LYS A 358 -2.90 8.79 -29.17
N LEU A 359 -1.74 8.77 -28.54
CA LEU A 359 -1.23 9.87 -27.71
C LEU A 359 0.28 9.98 -27.97
N ASP A 360 0.63 10.70 -29.04
CA ASP A 360 1.98 11.22 -29.25
C ASP A 360 2.19 12.44 -28.33
N ILE A 361 3.12 12.28 -27.39
CA ILE A 361 3.72 13.37 -26.63
C ILE A 361 4.71 14.05 -27.56
N HIS A 362 4.50 15.33 -27.93
CA HIS A 362 5.53 16.38 -28.09
C HIS A 362 4.86 17.73 -28.45
N GLY A 363 5.07 18.76 -27.62
CA GLY A 363 5.14 20.15 -28.08
C GLY A 363 3.98 21.11 -27.73
N ARG A 364 4.26 22.00 -26.76
CA ARG A 364 3.76 23.39 -26.63
C ARG A 364 2.24 23.64 -26.66
N MET A 365 1.68 23.93 -25.48
CA MET A 365 0.40 24.62 -25.34
C MET A 365 0.52 26.07 -25.82
N SER A 366 -0.25 26.44 -26.84
CA SER A 366 -0.76 27.80 -27.03
C SER A 366 -2.26 27.71 -27.30
N SER A 367 -3.00 28.47 -26.52
CA SER A 367 -4.45 28.54 -26.46
C SER A 367 -5.09 28.97 -27.78
N MET A 368 -6.24 28.39 -28.14
CA MET A 368 -7.55 29.07 -28.25
C MET A 368 -8.58 28.19 -28.97
N SER A 369 -9.80 28.29 -28.46
CA SER A 369 -11.01 27.60 -28.85
C SER A 369 -11.59 28.05 -30.20
N THR A 370 -12.05 27.03 -30.91
CA THR A 370 -13.06 26.92 -31.97
C THR A 370 -14.15 28.00 -32.00
N VAL A 371 -14.63 28.37 -33.21
CA VAL A 371 -16.08 28.39 -33.47
C VAL A 371 -16.46 28.13 -34.95
N TYR A 372 -17.53 27.33 -35.08
CA TYR A 372 -18.53 27.18 -36.16
C TYR A 372 -18.26 26.37 -37.44
N GLY A 373 -19.16 25.41 -37.69
CA GLY A 373 -19.97 25.45 -38.91
C GLY A 373 -20.24 24.15 -39.65
N SER A 374 -21.33 23.45 -39.27
CA SER A 374 -22.43 22.94 -40.15
C SER A 374 -22.18 22.23 -41.50
N GLY A 375 -22.93 21.12 -41.69
CA GLY A 375 -23.49 20.67 -42.99
C GLY A 375 -22.89 19.37 -43.54
N SER A 376 -23.55 18.21 -43.47
CA SER A 376 -24.69 17.72 -44.26
C SER A 376 -24.30 16.89 -45.51
N ASN A 377 -24.83 15.66 -45.58
CA ASN A 377 -25.14 14.83 -46.77
C ASN A 377 -23.94 14.27 -47.58
N ALA A 378 -23.97 13.12 -48.26
CA ALA A 378 -24.82 11.92 -48.37
C ALA A 378 -24.09 10.96 -49.36
N SER A 379 -24.51 9.68 -49.40
CA SER A 379 -24.43 8.69 -50.50
C SER A 379 -23.06 8.10 -50.96
N ASP A 380 -22.79 6.84 -50.56
CA ASP A 380 -22.88 5.57 -51.35
C ASP A 380 -22.71 5.60 -52.90
N PRO A 381 -22.45 4.45 -53.59
CA PRO A 381 -21.29 3.52 -53.63
C PRO A 381 -20.96 3.18 -55.14
N PRO A 382 -20.84 1.91 -55.61
CA PRO A 382 -19.79 0.88 -55.51
C PRO A 382 -19.11 0.56 -56.88
N THR A 383 -18.19 -0.42 -56.95
CA THR A 383 -18.23 -1.64 -57.81
C THR A 383 -16.85 -2.30 -58.05
N SER A 384 -16.88 -3.64 -58.04
CA SER A 384 -15.83 -4.66 -58.31
C SER A 384 -15.56 -4.84 -59.83
N PRO A 385 -15.04 -5.98 -60.37
CA PRO A 385 -14.02 -6.99 -59.98
C PRO A 385 -13.10 -7.38 -61.18
N THR A 386 -12.28 -8.46 -61.04
CA THR A 386 -11.82 -9.50 -62.03
C THR A 386 -10.34 -9.89 -61.76
N GLY A 387 -9.82 -11.12 -61.92
CA GLY A 387 -10.29 -12.43 -62.41
C GLY A 387 -9.07 -13.36 -62.66
N SER A 388 -9.29 -14.70 -62.75
CA SER A 388 -8.42 -15.83 -63.24
C SER A 388 -7.10 -16.17 -62.50
N VAL A 389 -6.75 -17.38 -62.01
CA VAL A 389 -6.93 -18.84 -62.28
C VAL A 389 -5.87 -19.49 -63.23
N ASP A 390 -5.41 -20.69 -62.81
CA ASP A 390 -4.56 -21.76 -63.44
C ASP A 390 -3.04 -21.78 -63.13
N SER A 391 -2.32 -22.90 -62.93
CA SER A 391 -2.62 -24.35 -62.72
C SER A 391 -1.34 -25.14 -62.27
N GLU A 392 -1.56 -26.24 -61.54
CA GLU A 392 -0.81 -27.51 -61.25
C GLU A 392 0.74 -27.69 -61.17
N GLY A 393 1.20 -28.51 -60.18
CA GLY A 393 2.45 -29.30 -60.30
C GLY A 393 3.17 -29.85 -59.04
N ARG A 394 2.71 -31.00 -58.51
CA ARG A 394 3.44 -32.13 -57.81
C ARG A 394 4.47 -31.94 -56.65
N ARG A 395 4.10 -32.59 -55.53
CA ARG A 395 4.83 -33.54 -54.60
C ARG A 395 6.06 -33.11 -53.75
N SER A 396 5.93 -33.46 -52.46
CA SER A 396 6.92 -34.00 -51.51
C SER A 396 7.76 -33.05 -50.65
N SER A 397 7.43 -32.99 -49.36
CA SER A 397 8.26 -33.47 -48.22
C SER A 397 8.02 -32.67 -46.94
N SER A 398 7.95 -33.42 -45.84
CA SER A 398 7.65 -32.98 -44.50
C SER A 398 8.79 -32.16 -43.90
N PHE A 399 8.51 -30.92 -43.49
CA PHE A 399 9.29 -30.21 -42.48
C PHE A 399 8.32 -29.52 -41.51
N PHE A 400 8.26 -30.03 -40.28
CA PHE A 400 7.61 -29.37 -39.16
C PHE A 400 8.36 -28.08 -38.83
N HIS A 401 7.96 -26.96 -39.41
CA HIS A 401 8.28 -25.65 -38.85
C HIS A 401 7.27 -25.35 -37.76
N SER A 402 7.69 -25.55 -36.50
CA SER A 402 7.13 -24.86 -35.36
C SER A 402 7.09 -23.37 -35.69
N ARG A 403 5.89 -22.83 -35.91
CA ARG A 403 5.65 -21.39 -36.00
C ARG A 403 6.08 -20.78 -34.68
N LYS A 404 7.30 -20.22 -34.64
CA LYS A 404 7.66 -19.24 -33.62
C LYS A 404 6.70 -18.07 -33.77
N ASN A 405 5.74 -17.96 -32.85
CA ASN A 405 4.95 -16.74 -32.70
C ASN A 405 5.92 -15.58 -32.48
N SER A 406 6.02 -14.71 -33.48
CA SER A 406 6.75 -13.45 -33.37
C SER A 406 5.93 -12.52 -32.46
N SER A 407 6.26 -12.48 -31.17
CA SER A 407 5.79 -11.41 -30.31
C SER A 407 6.30 -10.07 -30.84
N THR A 408 5.41 -9.08 -30.88
CA THR A 408 5.71 -7.74 -31.38
C THR A 408 6.81 -7.09 -30.52
N SER A 409 7.52 -6.09 -31.04
CA SER A 409 8.59 -5.41 -30.28
C SER A 409 8.05 -4.77 -28.99
N LEU A 410 6.81 -4.27 -29.03
CA LEU A 410 6.12 -3.65 -27.91
C LEU A 410 5.80 -4.65 -26.79
N ASP A 411 5.34 -5.86 -27.13
CA ASP A 411 5.07 -6.92 -26.14
C ASP A 411 6.35 -7.36 -25.40
N LYS A 412 7.48 -7.37 -26.12
CA LYS A 412 8.79 -7.72 -25.52
C LYS A 412 9.30 -6.65 -24.57
N GLU A 413 9.05 -5.37 -24.85
CA GLU A 413 9.43 -4.26 -23.97
C GLU A 413 8.55 -4.20 -22.73
N LYS A 414 7.23 -4.38 -22.88
CA LYS A 414 6.28 -4.45 -21.77
C LYS A 414 6.64 -5.56 -20.78
N ARG A 415 6.85 -6.79 -21.27
CA ARG A 415 7.25 -7.94 -20.44
C ARG A 415 8.59 -7.72 -19.73
N LYS A 416 9.57 -7.10 -20.38
CA LYS A 416 10.86 -6.76 -19.74
C LYS A 416 10.69 -5.74 -18.62
N SER A 417 9.81 -4.75 -18.81
CA SER A 417 9.49 -3.75 -17.79
C SER A 417 8.82 -4.38 -16.57
N GLU A 418 7.84 -5.25 -16.79
CA GLU A 418 7.16 -6.00 -15.72
C GLU A 418 8.13 -6.93 -14.97
N ASP A 419 8.99 -7.65 -15.69
CA ASP A 419 10.05 -8.48 -15.09
C ASP A 419 11.01 -7.64 -14.22
N HIS A 420 11.36 -6.44 -14.67
CA HIS A 420 12.20 -5.52 -13.91
C HIS A 420 11.48 -5.06 -12.63
N LEU A 421 10.22 -4.67 -12.73
CA LEU A 421 9.40 -4.21 -11.62
C LEU A 421 9.23 -5.31 -10.56
N CYS A 422 8.92 -6.54 -10.97
CA CYS A 422 8.83 -7.70 -10.10
C CYS A 422 10.16 -7.98 -9.38
N ARG A 423 11.30 -7.90 -10.08
CA ARG A 423 12.63 -8.04 -9.46
C ARG A 423 12.92 -6.93 -8.46
N TRP A 424 12.56 -5.68 -8.79
CA TRP A 424 12.74 -4.55 -7.88
C TRP A 424 11.91 -4.71 -6.60
N LEU A 425 10.61 -5.02 -6.72
CA LEU A 425 9.74 -5.26 -5.56
C LEU A 425 10.30 -6.36 -4.64
N ARG A 426 10.89 -7.39 -5.26
CA ARG A 426 11.38 -8.59 -4.59
C ARG A 426 12.74 -8.44 -3.91
N ASP A 427 13.71 -7.84 -4.61
CA ASP A 427 15.13 -7.81 -4.21
C ASP A 427 15.69 -6.38 -4.05
N GLY A 428 15.04 -5.37 -4.61
CA GLY A 428 15.47 -3.97 -4.59
C GLY A 428 15.11 -3.23 -3.30
N THR A 429 15.42 -1.93 -3.28
CA THR A 429 14.96 -1.03 -2.21
C THR A 429 13.62 -0.41 -2.61
N VAL A 430 12.59 -0.71 -1.84
CA VAL A 430 11.21 -0.23 -2.04
C VAL A 430 10.86 0.68 -0.87
N VAL A 431 10.49 1.93 -1.16
CA VAL A 431 9.95 2.86 -0.17
C VAL A 431 8.44 2.91 -0.36
N TYR A 432 7.70 2.63 0.71
CA TYR A 432 6.26 2.80 0.79
C TYR A 432 5.92 3.91 1.77
N LYS A 433 5.23 4.94 1.26
CA LYS A 433 4.74 6.05 2.08
C LYS A 433 3.22 6.05 2.13
N SER A 434 2.65 5.94 3.32
CA SER A 434 1.21 6.09 3.55
C SER A 434 0.91 7.27 4.48
N VAL A 435 -0.15 8.01 4.15
CA VAL A 435 -0.76 9.05 5.01
C VAL A 435 -2.17 8.67 5.48
N GLY A 436 -2.70 7.57 4.94
CA GLY A 436 -4.03 7.06 5.18
C GLY A 436 -4.98 7.41 4.04
N LEU A 437 -5.76 6.42 3.61
CA LEU A 437 -6.82 6.55 2.63
C LEU A 437 -8.12 6.04 3.26
N GLY A 438 -9.19 6.84 3.21
CA GLY A 438 -10.49 6.49 3.81
C GLY A 438 -11.05 5.17 3.29
N LEU A 439 -10.78 4.84 2.03
CA LEU A 439 -11.12 3.56 1.41
C LEU A 439 -10.63 2.36 2.22
N MET A 440 -9.41 2.44 2.78
CA MET A 440 -8.85 1.34 3.56
C MET A 440 -9.63 1.11 4.86
N ASP A 441 -10.12 2.17 5.50
CA ASP A 441 -10.94 2.05 6.70
C ASP A 441 -12.32 1.46 6.34
N LEU A 442 -12.93 1.95 5.26
CA LEU A 442 -14.23 1.47 4.75
C LEU A 442 -14.19 -0.03 4.41
N VAL A 443 -13.26 -0.44 3.55
CA VAL A 443 -13.16 -1.82 3.05
C VAL A 443 -12.88 -2.80 4.18
N VAL A 444 -11.86 -2.53 5.00
CA VAL A 444 -11.49 -3.41 6.11
C VAL A 444 -12.55 -3.39 7.21
N GLY A 445 -13.19 -2.25 7.46
CA GLY A 445 -14.25 -2.12 8.44
C GLY A 445 -15.52 -2.90 8.06
N THR A 446 -15.94 -2.82 6.80
CA THR A 446 -17.07 -3.59 6.27
C THR A 446 -16.81 -5.08 6.40
N HIS A 447 -15.64 -5.55 5.94
CA HIS A 447 -15.29 -6.96 6.03
C HIS A 447 -15.13 -7.44 7.49
N LEU A 448 -14.64 -6.59 8.38
CA LEU A 448 -14.59 -6.91 9.82
C LEU A 448 -15.99 -7.13 10.42
N ILE A 449 -17.02 -6.39 9.98
CA ILE A 449 -18.40 -6.63 10.42
C ILE A 449 -18.90 -7.99 9.94
N GLU A 450 -18.57 -8.40 8.72
CA GLU A 450 -18.92 -9.72 8.17
C GLU A 450 -18.30 -10.83 9.03
N VAL A 451 -16.98 -10.78 9.23
CA VAL A 451 -16.26 -11.75 10.07
C VAL A 451 -16.77 -11.74 11.51
N ALA A 452 -17.08 -10.57 12.08
CA ALA A 452 -17.65 -10.47 13.41
C ALA A 452 -19.01 -11.17 13.48
N ASN A 453 -19.85 -11.01 12.46
CA ASN A 453 -21.15 -11.66 12.39
C ASN A 453 -21.04 -13.18 12.23
N GLU A 454 -20.15 -13.66 11.39
CA GLU A 454 -19.88 -15.10 11.26
C GLU A 454 -19.39 -15.72 12.57
N LYS A 455 -18.53 -15.00 13.30
CA LYS A 455 -18.01 -15.44 14.60
C LYS A 455 -18.96 -15.17 15.77
N ASN A 456 -20.15 -14.60 15.51
CA ASN A 456 -21.11 -14.16 16.53
C ASN A 456 -20.50 -13.27 17.63
N VAL A 457 -19.63 -12.34 17.22
CA VAL A 457 -18.98 -11.34 18.07
C VAL A 457 -19.59 -9.96 17.78
N GLY A 458 -19.83 -9.17 18.83
CA GLY A 458 -20.40 -7.83 18.72
C GLY A 458 -21.82 -7.74 19.27
N THR A 459 -22.28 -6.51 19.47
CA THR A 459 -23.67 -6.26 19.86
C THR A 459 -24.51 -6.06 18.60
N ARG A 460 -25.54 -6.89 18.43
CA ARG A 460 -26.50 -6.80 17.33
C ARG A 460 -27.74 -6.03 17.77
N ILE A 461 -28.10 -5.01 17.00
CA ILE A 461 -29.29 -4.18 17.23
C ILE A 461 -30.26 -4.44 16.07
N GLU A 462 -31.37 -5.10 16.38
CA GLU A 462 -32.43 -5.40 15.40
C GLU A 462 -33.31 -4.17 15.15
N GLY A 463 -33.68 -3.94 13.88
CA GLY A 463 -34.63 -2.89 13.50
C GLY A 463 -34.08 -1.45 13.59
N PHE A 464 -32.75 -1.33 13.65
CA PHE A 464 -32.04 -0.06 13.47
C PHE A 464 -32.08 0.36 11.99
#